data_AF-A0A5Q2Q8I7-F1
#
_entry.id   AF-A0A5Q2Q8I7-F1
#
_cell.length_a   1.000
_cell.length_b   1.000
_cell.length_c   1.000
_cell.angle_alpha   90.00
_cell.angle_beta   90.00
_cell.angle_gamma   90.00
#
_symmetry.space_group_name_H-M   'P 1'
#
loop_
_entity.id
_entity.type
_entity.pdbx_description
1 polymer ?
#
loop_
_entity_poly.entity_id
_entity_poly.type
_entity_poly.pdbx_seq_one_letter_code
_entity_poly.pdbx_strand_id
1 'polypeptide(L)'
;MKAIWFFGLFALSINAFARAPALTDDVAGIRLGDTRAAEASVPKRAKPWLRVYYDDQDRVQAVRYTQPGLSNEVSNQRALVNRVCTKYGTNTFCDNARRTIADSAKKFVGFTALYTVEGGFLTARVGREDTFSLFPRLMVDIELRRDGFEFP
;
A
#
# COMPACT_ATOMS: atom_id res chain seq x y z
N MET A 1 28.35 -46.78 -22.86
CA MET A 1 28.48 -45.35 -22.51
C MET A 1 27.33 -44.99 -21.59
N LYS A 2 27.63 -44.46 -20.40
CA LYS A 2 26.69 -44.16 -19.31
C LYS A 2 26.35 -42.67 -19.29
N ALA A 3 25.13 -42.40 -18.82
CA ALA A 3 24.68 -41.25 -18.01
C ALA A 3 23.61 -40.38 -18.68
N ILE A 4 22.37 -40.76 -18.34
CA ILE A 4 21.13 -40.00 -18.42
C ILE A 4 21.27 -38.80 -17.47
N TRP A 5 21.16 -37.57 -17.99
CA TRP A 5 21.00 -36.39 -17.15
C TRP A 5 19.53 -36.00 -17.11
N PHE A 6 18.93 -36.25 -15.94
CA PHE A 6 17.57 -35.90 -15.59
C PHE A 6 17.39 -34.38 -15.53
N PHE A 7 16.24 -33.97 -16.06
CA PHE A 7 15.59 -32.68 -15.95
C PHE A 7 15.89 -31.95 -14.63
N GLY A 8 16.56 -30.80 -14.73
CA GLY A 8 16.53 -29.79 -13.67
C GLY A 8 15.13 -29.20 -13.59
N LEU A 9 14.41 -29.51 -12.50
CA LEU A 9 13.21 -28.80 -12.12
C LEU A 9 13.55 -27.31 -11.97
N PHE A 10 13.00 -26.49 -12.87
CA PHE A 10 12.81 -25.07 -12.62
C PHE A 10 11.82 -24.94 -11.46
N ALA A 11 12.34 -24.78 -10.24
CA ALA A 11 11.56 -24.25 -9.14
C ALA A 11 11.22 -22.80 -9.50
N LEU A 12 10.05 -22.59 -10.11
CA LEU A 12 9.39 -21.29 -10.16
C LEU A 12 9.18 -20.87 -8.71
N SER A 13 10.09 -20.05 -8.20
CA SER A 13 9.86 -19.22 -7.02
C SER A 13 8.75 -18.25 -7.39
N ILE A 14 7.50 -18.71 -7.24
CA ILE A 14 6.39 -17.82 -6.98
C ILE A 14 6.82 -17.07 -5.73
N ASN A 15 7.30 -15.84 -5.91
CA ASN A 15 7.19 -14.81 -4.90
C ASN A 15 5.69 -14.70 -4.65
N ALA A 16 5.14 -15.58 -3.82
CA ALA A 16 3.89 -15.34 -3.16
C ALA A 16 4.10 -13.99 -2.51
N PHE A 17 3.53 -12.94 -3.11
CA PHE A 17 3.48 -11.62 -2.50
C PHE A 17 3.02 -11.89 -1.09
N ALA A 18 3.92 -11.75 -0.11
CA ALA A 18 3.65 -12.16 1.25
C ALA A 18 2.51 -11.29 1.76
N ARG A 19 1.29 -11.80 1.65
CA ARG A 19 0.06 -11.15 2.09
C ARG A 19 -0.03 -11.43 3.58
N ALA A 20 0.24 -10.40 4.37
CA ALA A 20 -0.02 -10.44 5.80
C ALA A 20 -1.46 -9.97 6.07
N PRO A 21 -2.17 -10.52 7.08
CA PRO A 21 -3.41 -9.92 7.54
C PRO A 21 -3.13 -8.49 8.01
N ALA A 22 -3.99 -7.56 7.61
CA ALA A 22 -3.89 -6.19 8.09
C ALA A 22 -4.23 -6.16 9.58
N LEU A 23 -3.47 -5.41 10.37
CA LEU A 23 -3.83 -5.11 11.78
C LEU A 23 -5.05 -4.21 11.88
N THR A 24 -5.35 -3.47 10.82
CA THR A 24 -6.46 -2.54 10.72
C THR A 24 -6.97 -2.56 9.29
N ASP A 25 -8.28 -2.58 9.14
CA ASP A 25 -9.01 -2.78 7.89
C ASP A 25 -9.68 -1.50 7.36
N ASP A 26 -9.23 -0.33 7.84
CA ASP A 26 -9.77 0.98 7.44
C ASP A 26 -8.77 1.85 6.66
N VAL A 27 -9.31 2.71 5.81
CA VAL A 27 -8.61 3.84 5.21
C VAL A 27 -9.30 5.13 5.63
N ALA A 28 -8.56 5.98 6.36
CA ALA A 28 -9.08 7.21 6.95
C ALA A 28 -10.34 7.04 7.83
N GLY A 29 -10.52 5.86 8.44
CA GLY A 29 -11.68 5.52 9.26
C GLY A 29 -12.84 4.87 8.50
N ILE A 30 -12.70 4.62 7.20
CA ILE A 30 -13.71 3.96 6.37
C ILE A 30 -13.30 2.51 6.08
N ARG A 31 -14.24 1.58 6.29
CA ARG A 31 -14.09 0.14 6.02
C ARG A 31 -14.95 -0.30 4.84
N LEU A 32 -14.68 -1.50 4.33
CA LEU A 32 -15.56 -2.13 3.34
C LEU A 32 -16.92 -2.46 3.98
N GLY A 33 -18.01 -2.20 3.25
CA GLY A 33 -19.38 -2.46 3.73
C GLY A 33 -19.97 -1.35 4.62
N ASP A 34 -19.18 -0.36 5.01
CA ASP A 34 -19.68 0.85 5.67
C ASP A 34 -20.73 1.54 4.80
N THR A 35 -21.65 2.28 5.44
CA THR A 35 -22.56 3.17 4.71
C THR A 35 -21.88 4.50 4.40
N ARG A 36 -22.46 5.28 3.49
CA ARG A 36 -22.03 6.65 3.18
C ARG A 36 -21.88 7.57 4.40
N ALA A 37 -22.58 7.30 5.50
CA ALA A 37 -22.46 8.05 6.74
C ALA A 37 -21.04 8.01 7.34
N ALA A 38 -20.23 6.99 7.03
CA ALA A 38 -18.84 6.88 7.49
C ALA A 38 -17.96 8.05 7.01
N GLU A 39 -18.28 8.70 5.89
CA GLU A 39 -17.54 9.88 5.42
C GLU A 39 -17.64 11.10 6.36
N ALA A 40 -18.66 11.14 7.22
CA ALA A 40 -18.84 12.23 8.18
C ALA A 40 -17.74 12.24 9.25
N SER A 41 -17.22 11.07 9.63
CA SER A 41 -16.16 10.93 10.63
C SER A 41 -14.76 11.18 10.07
N VAL A 42 -14.60 11.22 8.74
CA VAL A 42 -13.30 11.44 8.09
C VAL A 42 -12.75 12.83 8.45
N PRO A 43 -11.49 12.92 8.91
CA PRO A 43 -10.85 14.19 9.19
C PRO A 43 -10.87 15.13 7.99
N LYS A 44 -11.25 16.41 8.19
CA LYS A 44 -11.33 17.42 7.11
C LYS A 44 -10.07 17.51 6.26
N ARG A 45 -8.89 17.31 6.86
CA ARG A 45 -7.58 17.34 6.18
C ARG A 45 -7.35 16.16 5.22
N ALA A 46 -8.01 15.03 5.45
CA ALA A 46 -7.89 13.84 4.63
C ALA A 46 -8.86 13.85 3.43
N LYS A 47 -10.00 14.54 3.56
CA LYS A 47 -11.07 14.57 2.55
C LYS A 47 -10.62 14.92 1.12
N PRO A 48 -9.74 15.91 0.88
CA PRO A 48 -9.32 16.24 -0.49
C PRO A 48 -8.64 15.07 -1.21
N TRP A 49 -7.96 14.24 -0.44
CA TRP A 49 -7.12 13.12 -0.89
C TRP A 49 -7.87 11.79 -0.90
N LEU A 50 -9.12 11.77 -0.45
CA LEU A 50 -9.93 10.57 -0.31
C LEU A 50 -10.92 10.46 -1.48
N ARG A 51 -11.07 9.25 -2.02
CA ARG A 51 -12.13 8.86 -2.95
C ARG A 51 -12.76 7.58 -2.41
N VAL A 52 -14.08 7.56 -2.33
CA VAL A 52 -14.87 6.44 -1.81
C VAL A 52 -15.81 5.97 -2.92
N TYR A 53 -15.85 4.68 -3.13
CA TYR A 53 -16.64 4.03 -4.16
C TYR A 53 -17.70 3.15 -3.50
N TYR A 54 -18.93 3.22 -4.02
CA TYR A 54 -20.12 2.61 -3.44
C TYR A 54 -20.76 1.65 -4.42
N ASP A 55 -21.49 0.66 -3.90
CA ASP A 55 -22.45 -0.12 -4.69
C ASP A 55 -23.84 0.54 -4.74
N ASP A 56 -24.77 -0.13 -5.43
CA ASP A 56 -26.16 0.29 -5.60
C ASP A 56 -26.95 0.36 -4.27
N GLN A 57 -26.38 -0.14 -3.18
CA GLN A 57 -26.96 -0.17 -1.83
C GLN A 57 -26.29 0.85 -0.90
N ASP A 58 -25.52 1.79 -1.47
CA ASP A 58 -24.75 2.80 -0.74
C ASP A 58 -23.75 2.21 0.27
N ARG A 59 -23.22 1.01 -0.02
CA ARG A 59 -22.17 0.37 0.77
C ARG A 59 -20.81 0.57 0.13
N VAL A 60 -19.80 0.81 0.97
CA VAL A 60 -18.43 1.02 0.51
C VAL A 60 -17.88 -0.26 -0.13
N GLN A 61 -17.46 -0.13 -1.37
CA GLN A 61 -16.81 -1.18 -2.19
C GLN A 61 -15.30 -0.95 -2.31
N ALA A 62 -14.87 0.30 -2.31
CA ALA A 62 -13.46 0.65 -2.26
C ALA A 62 -13.23 2.05 -1.71
N VAL A 63 -12.02 2.28 -1.22
CA VAL A 63 -11.51 3.56 -0.73
C VAL A 63 -10.11 3.74 -1.28
N ARG A 64 -9.83 4.90 -1.88
CA ARG A 64 -8.48 5.30 -2.29
C ARG A 64 -8.11 6.60 -1.57
N TYR A 65 -6.99 6.58 -0.86
CA TYR A 65 -6.37 7.75 -0.26
C TYR A 65 -5.05 8.03 -0.98
N THR A 66 -4.98 9.13 -1.72
CA THR A 66 -3.79 9.52 -2.47
C THR A 66 -3.38 10.93 -2.09
N GLN A 67 -2.30 11.05 -1.32
CA GLN A 67 -1.75 12.32 -0.87
C GLN A 67 -0.43 12.59 -1.61
N PRO A 68 -0.42 13.53 -2.59
CA PRO A 68 0.78 13.97 -3.27
C PRO A 68 1.53 15.06 -2.49
N GLY A 69 2.66 15.51 -3.03
CA GLY A 69 3.29 16.77 -2.61
C GLY A 69 4.09 16.71 -1.31
N LEU A 70 4.40 15.52 -0.79
CA LEU A 70 5.09 15.37 0.50
C LEU A 70 6.61 15.58 0.34
N SER A 71 7.26 16.15 1.37
CA SER A 71 8.73 16.35 1.35
C SER A 71 9.46 15.01 1.31
N ASN A 72 10.47 14.91 0.43
CA ASN A 72 11.29 13.71 0.23
C ASN A 72 12.49 13.60 1.18
N GLU A 73 12.50 14.33 2.29
CA GLU A 73 13.51 14.15 3.33
C GLU A 73 13.49 12.73 3.91
N VAL A 74 14.68 12.22 4.26
CA VAL A 74 14.86 10.88 4.85
C VAL A 74 14.01 10.68 6.12
N SER A 75 13.90 11.71 6.94
CA SER A 75 13.04 11.75 8.14
C SER A 75 11.57 11.51 7.80
N ASN A 76 11.07 12.19 6.76
CA ASN A 76 9.69 12.07 6.28
C ASN A 76 9.43 10.70 5.64
N GLN A 77 10.35 10.22 4.79
CA GLN A 77 10.28 8.86 4.24
C GLN A 77 10.14 7.81 5.35
N ARG A 78 10.98 7.90 6.39
CA ARG A 78 10.95 7.01 7.55
C ARG A 78 9.64 7.12 8.32
N ALA A 79 9.17 8.34 8.57
CA ALA A 79 7.93 8.58 9.29
C ALA A 79 6.71 8.01 8.56
N LEU A 80 6.65 8.17 7.23
CA LEU A 80 5.56 7.64 6.40
C LEU A 80 5.55 6.12 6.37
N VAL A 81 6.68 5.49 6.07
CA VAL A 81 6.81 4.02 6.07
C VAL A 81 6.46 3.45 7.44
N ASN A 82 6.99 4.04 8.52
CA ASN A 82 6.66 3.59 9.87
C ASN A 82 5.18 3.76 10.19
N ARG A 83 4.55 4.88 9.84
CA ARG A 83 3.12 5.09 10.06
C ARG A 83 2.28 4.03 9.35
N VAL A 84 2.59 3.73 8.08
CA VAL A 84 1.88 2.69 7.31
C VAL A 84 2.08 1.32 7.94
N CYS A 85 3.33 0.94 8.22
CA CYS A 85 3.65 -0.37 8.80
C CYS A 85 3.14 -0.56 10.23
N THR A 86 3.08 0.51 11.03
CA THR A 86 2.48 0.47 12.37
C THR A 86 0.96 0.34 12.28
N LYS A 87 0.31 1.03 11.33
CA LYS A 87 -1.15 0.96 11.18
C LYS A 87 -1.61 -0.38 10.62
N TYR A 88 -1.01 -0.84 9.54
CA TYR A 88 -1.50 -2.00 8.78
C TYR A 88 -0.77 -3.30 9.11
N GLY A 89 0.36 -3.24 9.81
CA GLY A 89 1.17 -4.41 10.15
C GLY A 89 2.54 -4.38 9.50
N THR A 90 3.53 -4.89 10.25
CA THR A 90 4.91 -5.00 9.78
C THR A 90 5.09 -6.28 8.99
N ASN A 91 5.73 -6.20 7.83
CA ASN A 91 6.08 -7.33 6.98
C ASN A 91 7.46 -7.12 6.35
N THR A 92 7.92 -8.07 5.54
CA THR A 92 9.23 -7.99 4.87
C THR A 92 9.41 -6.71 4.03
N PHE A 93 8.33 -6.16 3.45
CA PHE A 93 8.40 -4.90 2.69
C PHE A 93 8.68 -3.69 3.58
N CYS A 94 8.14 -3.67 4.80
CA CYS A 94 8.46 -2.64 5.80
C CYS A 94 9.96 -2.64 6.14
N ASP A 95 10.54 -3.82 6.36
CA ASP A 95 11.96 -3.94 6.72
C ASP A 95 12.86 -3.59 5.53
N ASN A 96 12.50 -4.00 4.32
CA ASN A 96 13.22 -3.62 3.11
C ASN A 96 13.19 -2.10 2.85
N ALA A 97 12.05 -1.46 3.10
CA ALA A 97 11.92 -0.01 2.99
C ALA A 97 12.77 0.71 4.05
N ARG A 98 12.75 0.25 5.31
CA ARG A 98 13.61 0.81 6.37
C ARG A 98 15.09 0.68 6.04
N ARG A 99 15.54 -0.46 5.52
CA ARG A 99 16.92 -0.68 5.05
C ARG A 99 17.26 0.25 3.89
N THR A 100 16.36 0.39 2.92
CA THR A 100 16.53 1.30 1.78
C THR A 100 16.69 2.76 2.22
N ILE A 101 15.91 3.20 3.20
CA ILE A 101 15.99 4.55 3.78
C ILE A 101 17.31 4.77 4.55
N ALA A 102 17.86 3.72 5.16
CA ALA A 102 19.12 3.79 5.90
C ALA A 102 20.36 3.79 5.00
N ASP A 103 20.22 3.36 3.74
CA ASP A 103 21.30 3.34 2.75
C ASP A 103 21.53 4.74 2.18
N SER A 104 22.70 5.33 2.46
CA SER A 104 23.06 6.67 2.02
C SER A 104 23.19 6.80 0.50
N ALA A 105 23.39 5.68 -0.22
CA ALA A 105 23.40 5.68 -1.69
C ALA A 105 21.99 5.78 -2.28
N LYS A 106 20.95 5.43 -1.52
CA LYS A 106 19.55 5.44 -1.97
C LYS A 106 18.81 6.65 -1.42
N LYS A 107 18.54 7.60 -2.31
CA LYS A 107 17.82 8.84 -1.97
C LYS A 107 16.30 8.69 -1.89
N PHE A 108 15.78 7.48 -2.14
CA PHE A 108 14.35 7.29 -2.36
C PHE A 108 13.83 5.93 -1.91
N VAL A 109 12.71 5.92 -1.17
CA VAL A 109 11.99 4.71 -0.78
C VAL A 109 10.91 4.34 -1.78
N GLY A 110 11.09 3.23 -2.49
CA GLY A 110 10.00 2.54 -3.18
C GLY A 110 9.39 1.51 -2.24
N PHE A 111 8.35 1.88 -1.49
CA PHE A 111 7.64 0.97 -0.60
C PHE A 111 6.27 0.62 -1.19
N THR A 112 5.99 -0.68 -1.28
CA THR A 112 4.68 -1.22 -1.62
C THR A 112 4.43 -2.43 -0.73
N ALA A 113 3.31 -2.45 -0.03
CA ALA A 113 2.87 -3.59 0.78
C ALA A 113 1.41 -3.92 0.44
N LEU A 114 1.12 -5.22 0.39
CA LEU A 114 -0.21 -5.77 0.19
C LEU A 114 -0.64 -6.53 1.44
N TYR A 115 -1.85 -6.23 1.92
CA TYR A 115 -2.45 -6.81 3.10
C TYR A 115 -3.80 -7.44 2.75
N THR A 116 -4.14 -8.53 3.43
CA THR A 116 -5.50 -9.10 3.39
C THR A 116 -6.35 -8.44 4.46
N VAL A 117 -7.57 -8.08 4.10
CA VAL A 117 -8.60 -7.54 5.01
C VAL A 117 -9.86 -8.39 4.89
N GLU A 118 -10.82 -8.18 5.78
CA GLU A 118 -12.12 -8.83 5.65
C GLU A 118 -12.80 -8.40 4.34
N GLY A 119 -13.15 -9.37 3.49
CA GLY A 119 -13.84 -9.12 2.22
C GLY A 119 -12.98 -8.54 1.09
N GLY A 120 -11.65 -8.41 1.24
CA GLY A 120 -10.83 -7.86 0.17
C GLY A 120 -9.35 -7.67 0.48
N PHE A 121 -8.77 -6.61 -0.10
CA PHE A 121 -7.34 -6.33 0.01
C PHE A 121 -7.07 -4.85 0.30
N LEU A 122 -5.98 -4.60 1.02
CA LEU A 122 -5.43 -3.27 1.23
C LEU A 122 -4.03 -3.19 0.63
N THR A 123 -3.78 -2.23 -0.24
CA THR A 123 -2.44 -1.93 -0.77
C THR A 123 -1.99 -0.59 -0.24
N ALA A 124 -0.79 -0.52 0.32
CA ALA A 124 -0.19 0.73 0.77
C ALA A 124 1.13 0.97 0.04
N ARG A 125 1.29 2.18 -0.48
CA ARG A 125 2.46 2.60 -1.27
C ARG A 125 2.99 3.91 -0.72
N VAL A 126 4.31 4.01 -0.63
CA VAL A 126 5.04 5.25 -0.40
C VAL A 126 6.08 5.30 -1.50
N GLY A 127 5.95 6.29 -2.37
CA GLY A 127 6.66 6.30 -3.64
C GLY A 127 6.80 7.71 -4.20
N ARG A 128 7.49 7.83 -5.35
CA ARG A 128 7.66 9.12 -6.00
C ARG A 128 6.30 9.55 -6.50
N GLU A 129 5.99 10.83 -6.33
CA GLU A 129 4.89 11.44 -7.08
C GLU A 129 5.21 11.40 -8.57
N ASP A 130 6.40 11.89 -8.94
CA ASP A 130 6.89 11.91 -10.32
C ASP A 130 8.21 11.14 -10.46
N THR A 131 8.24 10.19 -11.41
CA THR A 131 9.43 9.37 -11.68
C THR A 131 10.62 10.21 -12.19
N PHE A 132 10.33 11.27 -12.97
CA PHE A 132 11.31 12.06 -13.72
C PHE A 132 11.50 13.50 -13.21
N SER A 133 11.50 13.71 -11.89
CA SER A 133 11.75 15.03 -11.30
C SER A 133 13.15 15.16 -10.70
N LEU A 134 13.78 16.33 -10.89
CA LEU A 134 15.03 16.72 -10.22
C LEU A 134 14.83 16.99 -8.71
N PHE A 135 13.60 17.35 -8.33
CA PHE A 135 13.19 17.58 -6.94
C PHE A 135 11.98 16.68 -6.65
N PRO A 136 12.18 15.36 -6.59
CA PRO A 136 11.08 14.42 -6.46
C PRO A 136 10.38 14.63 -5.12
N ARG A 137 9.05 14.72 -5.17
CA ARG A 137 8.19 14.70 -3.99
C ARG A 137 7.73 13.28 -3.70
N LEU A 138 7.33 13.05 -2.46
CA LEU A 138 6.70 11.81 -2.04
C LEU A 138 5.20 11.87 -2.27
N MET A 139 4.66 10.70 -2.58
CA MET A 139 3.24 10.41 -2.56
C MET A 139 3.00 9.22 -1.63
N VAL A 140 1.91 9.29 -0.87
CA VAL A 140 1.34 8.14 -0.16
C VAL A 140 0.05 7.76 -0.85
N ASP A 141 -0.05 6.48 -1.21
CA ASP A 141 -1.23 5.93 -1.87
C ASP A 141 -1.69 4.69 -1.13
N ILE A 142 -2.92 4.71 -0.62
CA ILE A 142 -3.51 3.61 0.14
C ILE A 142 -4.85 3.26 -0.51
N GLU A 143 -4.96 2.02 -0.93
CA GLU A 143 -6.14 1.47 -1.60
C GLU A 143 -6.71 0.35 -0.74
N LEU A 144 -7.96 0.49 -0.34
CA LEU A 144 -8.77 -0.58 0.24
C LEU A 144 -9.84 -0.95 -0.77
N ARG A 145 -9.94 -2.22 -1.15
CA ARG A 145 -10.90 -2.66 -2.16
C ARG A 145 -11.49 -4.01 -1.82
N ARG A 146 -12.79 -4.18 -2.09
CA ARG A 146 -13.44 -5.48 -2.05
C ARG A 146 -12.81 -6.41 -3.10
N ASP A 147 -12.82 -7.71 -2.82
CA ASP A 147 -12.41 -8.69 -3.81
C ASP A 147 -13.29 -8.58 -5.07
N GLY A 148 -12.66 -8.67 -6.24
CA GLY A 148 -13.30 -8.45 -7.54
C GLY A 148 -13.62 -7.00 -7.91
N PHE A 149 -13.39 -6.00 -7.04
CA PHE A 149 -13.56 -4.59 -7.40
C PHE A 149 -12.34 -4.04 -8.15
N GLU A 150 -12.60 -3.34 -9.26
CA GLU A 150 -11.63 -2.60 -10.05
C GLU A 150 -11.91 -1.10 -9.98
N PHE A 151 -10.88 -0.30 -9.75
CA PHE A 151 -11.02 1.15 -9.77
C PHE A 151 -11.29 1.63 -11.21
N PRO A 152 -12.20 2.59 -11.40
CA PRO A 152 -12.40 3.23 -12.70
C PRO A 152 -11.22 4.12 -13.11
#